data_AF-A0A353DMA9-F1
#
_entry.id   AF-A0A353DMA9-F1
#
_cell.length_a   1.000
_cell.length_b   1.000
_cell.length_c   1.000
_cell.angle_alpha   90.00
_cell.angle_beta   90.00
_cell.angle_gamma   90.00
#
_symmetry.space_group_name_H-M   'P 1'
#
loop_
_entity.id
_entity.type
_entity.pdbx_description
1 polymer ?
#
loop_
_entity_poly.entity_id
_entity_poly.type
_entity_poly.pdbx_seq_one_letter_code
_entity_poly.pdbx_strand_id
1 'polypeptide(L)'
;EESDFADEIKETPSQEPAEEEKPEPEEQINLYSEKEEVPIQKEEAAFEKKDEVSIEKDKKGQPLYQYASKDLADIEEARNTFHHIYKKLNLIKWIITGVGLALVIASWVVPSAISGINANVTMYISLGTTAVVLALLGGYSFLFRKKVDAAMKTYFKDFYDHTCHFVYPESVEGLTGTVDDKLPQETFMESDIYKDVVKVGSRAYMTFTYHGKKALIADCAAQKKGAKALETLFVGKFLKFEGITSKDELLVYLKGNKRALPPNTLHGRQLLEDSKSMVIYGSGKARSLLTKKVREALAKFDTNKTFIDMALTVNEKGLFIAMGYEDDLMVLPLDKPFNPQPTIQNKEDIEKVLNLVDAFELRFEDR
;
A
#
# COMPACT_ATOMS: atom_id res chain seq x y z
N GLU A 1 -5.53 -24.23 -2.29
CA GLU A 1 -5.95 -22.84 -2.58
C GLU A 1 -4.85 -21.95 -2.02
N GLU A 2 -3.90 -21.71 -2.91
CA GLU A 2 -2.50 -21.39 -2.62
C GLU A 2 -2.27 -19.88 -2.69
N SER A 3 -1.34 -19.43 -1.87
CA SER A 3 -0.93 -18.04 -1.70
C SER A 3 -0.12 -17.59 -2.91
N ASP A 4 -0.80 -16.93 -3.85
CA ASP A 4 -0.31 -16.57 -5.18
C ASP A 4 0.57 -15.29 -5.20
N PHE A 5 1.61 -15.28 -4.37
CA PHE A 5 2.69 -14.29 -4.45
C PHE A 5 3.94 -15.02 -4.99
N ALA A 6 4.05 -15.02 -6.31
CA ALA A 6 5.05 -15.65 -7.18
C ALA A 6 4.67 -17.03 -7.73
N ASP A 7 4.08 -17.04 -8.93
CA ASP A 7 4.50 -17.97 -9.98
C ASP A 7 4.16 -17.40 -11.38
N GLU A 8 5.17 -17.44 -12.24
CA GLU A 8 5.14 -17.03 -13.64
C GLU A 8 4.37 -18.03 -14.52
N ILE A 9 3.75 -17.50 -15.57
CA ILE A 9 3.13 -18.25 -16.66
C ILE A 9 4.21 -19.07 -17.39
N LYS A 10 4.10 -20.40 -17.34
CA LYS A 10 4.86 -21.31 -18.21
C LYS A 10 4.26 -21.34 -19.60
N GLU A 11 4.98 -20.80 -20.59
CA GLU A 11 4.88 -21.29 -21.96
C GLU A 11 6.05 -22.26 -22.24
N THR A 12 5.74 -23.39 -22.86
CA THR A 12 6.73 -24.33 -23.46
C THR A 12 6.37 -24.48 -24.94
N PRO A 13 7.37 -24.63 -25.86
CA PRO A 13 8.01 -25.94 -26.02
C PRO A 13 9.52 -25.99 -26.39
N SER A 14 10.21 -26.95 -25.74
CA SER A 14 11.09 -28.03 -26.26
C SER A 14 12.54 -27.81 -26.82
N GLN A 15 13.48 -28.47 -26.11
CA GLN A 15 14.75 -29.19 -26.48
C GLN A 15 16.00 -28.40 -26.94
N GLU A 16 17.01 -28.15 -26.08
CA GLU A 16 18.19 -28.95 -25.59
C GLU A 16 19.48 -28.81 -26.45
N PRO A 17 20.74 -28.92 -25.92
CA PRO A 17 21.24 -28.75 -24.55
C PRO A 17 22.62 -28.02 -24.41
N ALA A 18 23.00 -27.75 -23.14
CA ALA A 18 24.35 -27.64 -22.56
C ALA A 18 25.13 -26.30 -22.64
N GLU A 19 25.31 -25.64 -21.49
CA GLU A 19 26.60 -25.56 -20.78
C GLU A 19 26.35 -25.13 -19.30
N GLU A 20 27.08 -25.75 -18.37
CA GLU A 20 27.01 -25.48 -16.91
C GLU A 20 27.64 -24.12 -16.57
N GLU A 21 26.92 -23.25 -15.89
CA GLU A 21 27.52 -22.21 -15.05
C GLU A 21 26.81 -22.12 -13.68
N LYS A 22 27.63 -21.93 -12.64
CA LYS A 22 27.30 -22.01 -11.21
C LYS A 22 26.20 -21.03 -10.81
N PRO A 23 25.34 -21.35 -9.83
CA PRO A 23 24.34 -20.39 -9.35
C PRO A 23 25.02 -19.27 -8.55
N GLU A 24 24.89 -18.04 -9.06
CA GLU A 24 25.05 -16.81 -8.27
C GLU A 24 23.96 -16.73 -7.19
N PRO A 25 24.28 -16.19 -6.00
CA PRO A 25 23.33 -16.08 -4.91
C PRO A 25 22.20 -15.10 -5.23
N GLU A 26 20.97 -15.51 -4.97
CA GLU A 26 19.75 -14.71 -5.07
C GLU A 26 19.89 -13.37 -4.33
N GLU A 27 19.88 -12.26 -5.08
CA GLU A 27 19.77 -10.92 -4.53
C GLU A 27 18.41 -10.74 -3.86
N GLN A 28 18.41 -10.72 -2.53
CA GLN A 28 17.29 -10.25 -1.73
C GLN A 28 17.11 -8.75 -1.97
N ILE A 29 16.05 -8.39 -2.70
CA ILE A 29 15.60 -7.01 -2.87
C ILE A 29 15.17 -6.47 -1.50
N ASN A 30 16.02 -5.66 -0.88
CA ASN A 30 15.75 -4.96 0.36
C ASN A 30 15.17 -3.56 0.00
N LEU A 31 13.87 -3.39 0.18
CA LEU A 31 13.16 -2.10 -0.05
C LEU A 31 13.42 -1.03 1.03
N TYR A 32 14.36 -1.29 1.94
CA TYR A 32 14.84 -0.32 2.92
C TYR A 32 16.22 0.16 2.49
N SER A 33 16.30 1.28 1.76
CA SER A 33 17.56 2.01 1.65
C SER A 33 17.81 2.74 2.97
N GLU A 34 18.78 2.24 3.74
CA GLU A 34 19.43 3.02 4.77
C GLU A 34 20.04 4.28 4.13
N LYS A 35 19.84 5.42 4.79
CA LYS A 35 20.41 6.71 4.41
C LYS A 35 21.93 6.61 4.28
N GLU A 36 22.46 6.79 3.08
CA GLU A 36 23.83 7.29 2.91
C GLU A 36 23.81 8.82 2.96
N GLU A 37 24.54 9.36 3.95
CA GLU A 37 24.82 10.78 4.10
C GLU A 37 25.86 11.22 3.05
N VAL A 38 25.50 12.19 2.21
CA VAL A 38 26.43 12.95 1.37
C VAL A 38 26.07 14.44 1.48
N PRO A 39 27.05 15.35 1.64
CA PRO A 39 26.86 16.58 2.41
C PRO A 39 26.09 17.69 1.68
N ILE A 40 25.40 18.46 2.53
CA ILE A 40 24.57 19.62 2.24
C ILE A 40 25.41 20.75 1.60
N GLN A 41 25.02 21.20 0.40
CA GLN A 41 25.19 22.60 0.01
C GLN A 41 23.82 23.26 -0.18
N LYS A 42 23.74 24.46 0.39
CA LYS A 42 22.55 25.28 0.66
C LYS A 42 21.83 25.72 -0.61
N GLU A 43 20.51 25.55 -0.61
CA GLU A 43 19.61 26.62 -1.02
C GLU A 43 18.31 26.48 -0.23
N GLU A 44 18.13 27.39 0.73
CA GLU A 44 16.90 27.59 1.50
C GLU A 44 15.86 28.27 0.61
N ALA A 45 14.69 27.68 0.50
CA ALA A 45 13.46 28.43 0.25
C ALA A 45 12.34 27.80 1.08
N ALA A 46 11.86 28.60 2.02
CA ALA A 46 10.90 28.30 3.07
C ALA A 46 9.70 27.45 2.63
N PHE A 47 9.51 26.32 3.32
CA PHE A 47 8.20 25.71 3.50
C PHE A 47 7.93 25.68 5.00
N GLU A 48 6.84 26.33 5.40
CA GLU A 48 6.45 26.57 6.78
C GLU A 48 6.36 25.27 7.59
N LYS A 49 6.99 25.29 8.78
CA LYS A 49 6.71 24.33 9.85
C LYS A 49 5.27 24.56 10.32
N LYS A 50 4.34 23.68 9.94
CA LYS A 50 3.16 23.39 10.75
C LYS A 50 3.52 22.29 11.75
N ASP A 51 3.54 22.70 13.01
CA ASP A 51 3.45 21.96 14.27
C ASP A 51 3.76 20.45 14.23
N GLU A 52 4.98 20.10 14.64
CA GLU A 52 5.24 18.79 15.22
C GLU A 52 4.52 18.72 16.57
N VAL A 53 3.34 18.10 16.59
CA VAL A 53 2.68 17.69 17.83
C VAL A 53 3.68 16.86 18.62
N SER A 54 4.03 17.28 19.84
CA SER A 54 4.91 16.53 20.72
C SER A 54 4.23 15.22 21.12
N ILE A 55 4.64 14.12 20.49
CA ILE A 55 4.08 12.81 20.79
C ILE A 55 4.72 12.30 22.09
N GLU A 56 3.93 12.20 23.17
CA GLU A 56 4.37 11.52 24.39
C GLU A 56 4.82 10.10 24.05
N LYS A 57 5.87 9.61 24.70
CA LYS A 57 6.38 8.25 24.47
C LYS A 57 6.10 7.35 25.66
N ASP A 58 5.73 6.10 25.40
CA ASP A 58 5.53 5.10 26.44
C ASP A 58 6.88 4.64 27.04
N LYS A 59 6.81 3.74 28.04
CA LYS A 59 8.00 3.17 28.70
C LYS A 59 8.92 2.38 27.76
N LYS A 60 8.49 2.08 26.54
CA LYS A 60 9.24 1.39 25.49
C LYS A 60 9.67 2.33 24.37
N GLY A 61 9.47 3.64 24.53
CA GLY A 61 9.84 4.66 23.54
C GLY A 61 8.89 4.75 22.35
N GLN A 62 7.73 4.07 22.39
CA GLN A 62 6.72 4.12 21.33
C GLN A 62 5.83 5.35 21.49
N PRO A 63 5.38 5.97 20.39
CA PRO A 63 4.46 7.09 20.45
C PRO A 63 3.12 6.69 21.10
N LEU A 64 2.64 7.51 22.03
CA LEU A 64 1.30 7.45 22.62
C LEU A 64 0.38 8.36 21.83
N TYR A 65 -0.62 7.77 21.19
CA TYR A 65 -1.64 8.51 20.46
C TYR A 65 -2.94 8.59 21.28
N GLN A 66 -3.62 9.73 21.18
CA GLN A 66 -4.99 9.87 21.62
C GLN A 66 -5.92 9.68 20.43
N TYR A 67 -6.96 8.87 20.61
CA TYR A 67 -7.94 8.55 19.57
C TYR A 67 -9.21 9.37 19.80
N ALA A 68 -9.50 10.27 18.87
CA ALA A 68 -10.59 11.23 19.00
C ALA A 68 -11.98 10.61 18.77
N SER A 69 -12.05 9.43 18.14
CA SER A 69 -13.29 8.72 17.85
C SER A 69 -13.18 7.25 18.24
N LYS A 70 -14.34 6.61 18.41
CA LYS A 70 -14.42 5.17 18.66
C LYS A 70 -13.79 4.37 17.52
N ASP A 71 -14.07 4.72 16.26
CA ASP A 71 -13.50 4.01 15.11
C ASP A 71 -11.97 4.02 15.10
N LEU A 72 -11.35 5.17 15.40
CA LEU A 72 -9.89 5.27 15.45
C LEU A 72 -9.29 4.45 16.60
N ALA A 73 -10.01 4.35 17.73
CA ALA A 73 -9.61 3.51 18.86
C ALA A 73 -9.77 2.02 18.53
N ASP A 74 -10.88 1.64 17.87
CA ASP A 74 -11.18 0.28 17.46
C ASP A 74 -10.15 -0.24 16.43
N ILE A 75 -9.60 0.64 15.58
CA ILE A 75 -8.45 0.32 14.70
C ILE A 75 -7.22 -0.11 15.51
N GLU A 76 -6.86 0.65 16.54
CA GLU A 76 -5.72 0.29 17.40
C GLU A 76 -6.00 -0.97 18.24
N GLU A 77 -7.25 -1.20 18.64
CA GLU A 77 -7.66 -2.44 19.30
C GLU A 77 -7.51 -3.65 18.38
N ALA A 78 -7.96 -3.56 17.13
CA ALA A 78 -7.80 -4.61 16.12
C ALA A 78 -6.31 -4.92 15.89
N ARG A 79 -5.48 -3.88 15.78
CA ARG A 79 -4.02 -4.03 15.66
C ARG A 79 -3.41 -4.70 16.88
N ASN A 80 -3.81 -4.28 18.09
CA ASN A 80 -3.32 -4.88 19.34
C ASN A 80 -3.69 -6.35 19.47
N THR A 81 -4.91 -6.71 19.08
CA THR A 81 -5.38 -8.10 19.06
C THR A 81 -4.51 -8.95 18.15
N PHE A 82 -4.27 -8.50 16.91
CA PHE A 82 -3.35 -9.17 15.98
C PHE A 82 -1.94 -9.28 16.54
N HIS A 83 -1.38 -8.18 17.04
CA HIS A 83 -0.02 -8.14 17.59
C HIS A 83 0.18 -9.11 18.75
N HIS A 84 -0.83 -9.22 19.62
CA HIS A 84 -0.81 -10.17 20.74
C HIS A 84 -0.81 -11.62 20.25
N ILE A 85 -1.68 -11.96 19.29
CA ILE A 85 -1.74 -13.28 18.68
C ILE A 85 -0.39 -13.61 18.01
N TYR A 86 0.14 -12.69 17.20
CA TYR A 86 1.41 -12.84 16.51
C TYR A 86 2.56 -13.08 17.50
N LYS A 87 2.69 -12.24 18.54
CA LYS A 87 3.73 -12.38 19.56
C LYS A 87 3.64 -13.71 20.30
N LYS A 88 2.43 -14.14 20.67
CA LYS A 88 2.21 -15.43 21.33
C LYS A 88 2.63 -16.59 20.44
N LEU A 89 2.22 -16.60 19.18
CA LEU A 89 2.59 -17.65 18.23
C LEU A 89 4.11 -17.66 17.93
N ASN A 90 4.72 -16.47 17.84
CA ASN A 90 6.15 -16.34 17.60
C ASN A 90 6.97 -16.82 18.81
N LEU A 91 6.49 -16.57 20.04
CA LEU A 91 7.10 -17.12 21.25
C LEU A 91 7.04 -18.66 21.26
N ILE A 92 5.88 -19.24 20.94
CA ILE A 92 5.73 -20.70 20.84
C ILE A 92 6.68 -21.27 19.77
N LYS A 93 6.82 -20.60 18.63
CA LYS A 93 7.78 -20.98 17.58
C LYS A 93 9.20 -21.07 18.14
N TRP A 94 9.65 -20.05 18.86
CA TRP A 94 10.99 -20.05 19.47
C TRP A 94 11.18 -21.15 20.52
N ILE A 95 10.15 -21.43 21.33
CA ILE A 95 10.19 -22.54 22.30
C ILE A 95 10.37 -23.88 21.57
N ILE A 96 9.58 -24.13 20.52
CA ILE A 96 9.65 -25.39 19.75
C ILE A 96 11.02 -25.52 19.07
N THR A 97 11.53 -24.45 18.46
CA THR A 97 12.86 -24.45 17.84
C THR A 97 13.95 -24.73 18.88
N GLY A 98 13.88 -24.10 20.07
CA GLY A 98 14.85 -24.30 21.15
C GLY A 98 14.83 -25.74 21.68
N VAL A 99 13.65 -26.31 21.91
CA VAL A 99 13.50 -27.72 22.32
C VAL A 99 13.99 -28.67 21.24
N GLY A 100 13.67 -28.41 19.97
CA GLY A 100 14.14 -29.20 18.84
C GLY A 100 15.66 -29.23 18.73
N LEU A 101 16.31 -28.06 18.87
CA LEU A 101 17.76 -27.96 18.88
C LEU A 101 18.40 -28.73 20.05
N ALA A 102 17.83 -28.60 21.26
CA ALA A 102 18.31 -29.34 22.42
C ALA A 102 18.20 -30.86 22.23
N LEU A 103 17.13 -31.35 21.59
CA LEU A 103 16.95 -32.77 21.25
C LEU A 103 17.99 -33.27 20.24
N VAL A 104 18.28 -32.47 19.20
CA VAL A 104 19.33 -32.81 18.22
C VAL A 104 20.69 -32.91 18.92
N ILE A 105 21.05 -31.95 19.76
CA ILE A 105 22.31 -31.99 20.53
C ILE A 105 22.36 -33.21 21.46
N ALA A 106 21.29 -33.45 22.21
CA ALA A 106 21.21 -34.59 23.13
C ALA A 106 21.32 -35.94 22.39
N SER A 107 20.74 -36.04 21.19
CA SER A 107 20.79 -37.24 20.35
C SER A 107 22.21 -37.61 19.91
N TRP A 108 23.12 -36.63 19.85
CA TRP A 108 24.54 -36.86 19.58
C TRP A 108 25.34 -37.12 20.85
N VAL A 109 25.17 -36.26 21.87
CA VAL A 109 25.98 -36.27 23.10
C VAL A 109 25.73 -37.51 23.94
N VAL A 110 24.47 -37.90 24.15
CA VAL A 110 24.13 -39.01 25.05
C VAL A 110 24.67 -40.36 24.54
N PRO A 111 24.45 -40.77 23.27
CA PRO A 111 25.01 -42.04 22.80
C PRO A 111 26.54 -42.04 22.72
N SER A 112 27.15 -40.87 22.45
CA SER A 112 28.62 -40.72 22.44
C SER A 112 29.25 -40.91 23.83
N ALA A 113 28.51 -40.64 24.91
CA ALA A 113 29.01 -40.76 26.27
C ALA A 113 28.87 -42.18 26.87
N ILE A 114 28.15 -43.09 26.21
CA ILE A 114 27.90 -44.45 26.70
C ILE A 114 28.94 -45.41 26.14
N SER A 115 29.77 -45.98 27.03
CA SER A 115 30.75 -47.00 26.67
C SER A 115 30.07 -48.24 26.09
N GLY A 116 30.33 -48.57 24.82
CA GLY A 116 29.76 -49.73 24.13
C GLY A 116 28.88 -49.39 22.92
N ILE A 117 28.53 -48.12 22.70
CA ILE A 117 27.83 -47.69 21.49
C ILE A 117 28.87 -47.29 20.42
N ASN A 118 28.78 -47.90 19.24
CA ASN A 118 29.64 -47.56 18.09
C ASN A 118 29.21 -46.21 17.48
N ALA A 119 30.18 -45.41 17.02
CA ALA A 119 29.98 -44.16 16.27
C ALA A 119 28.93 -44.25 15.15
N ASN A 120 28.86 -45.36 14.42
CA ASN A 120 27.85 -45.55 13.37
C ASN A 120 26.42 -45.56 13.93
N VAL A 121 26.21 -46.16 15.11
CA VAL A 121 24.90 -46.19 15.77
C VAL A 121 24.51 -44.79 16.26
N THR A 122 25.46 -44.05 16.86
CA THR A 122 25.27 -42.64 17.25
C THR A 122 24.89 -41.78 16.05
N MET A 123 25.55 -41.98 14.91
CA MET A 123 25.24 -41.27 13.66
C MET A 123 23.80 -41.54 13.20
N TYR A 124 23.36 -42.80 13.17
CA TYR A 124 22.00 -43.15 12.77
C TYR A 124 20.93 -42.58 13.72
N ILE A 125 21.18 -42.62 15.05
CA ILE A 125 20.27 -42.01 16.04
C ILE A 125 20.17 -40.49 15.84
N SER A 126 21.30 -39.82 15.62
CA SER A 126 21.35 -38.37 15.41
C SER A 126 20.64 -37.97 14.11
N LEU A 127 20.87 -38.72 13.02
CA LEU A 127 20.23 -38.48 11.72
C LEU A 127 18.72 -38.70 11.80
N GLY A 128 18.28 -39.80 12.43
CA GLY A 128 16.86 -40.09 12.62
C GLY A 128 16.16 -39.03 13.46
N THR A 129 16.78 -38.60 14.56
CA THR A 129 16.24 -37.52 15.42
C THR A 129 16.14 -36.21 14.65
N THR A 130 17.19 -35.85 13.90
CA THR A 130 17.21 -34.63 13.08
C THR A 130 16.07 -34.64 12.04
N ALA A 131 15.88 -35.75 11.32
CA ALA A 131 14.80 -35.88 10.35
C ALA A 131 13.41 -35.70 10.99
N VAL A 132 13.19 -36.30 12.17
CA VAL A 132 11.93 -36.14 12.92
C VAL A 132 11.72 -34.69 13.39
N VAL A 133 12.74 -34.05 13.95
CA VAL A 133 12.66 -32.65 14.39
C VAL A 133 12.35 -31.73 13.21
N LEU A 134 13.01 -31.92 12.06
CA LEU A 134 12.73 -31.15 10.84
C LEU A 134 11.28 -31.35 10.36
N ALA A 135 10.77 -32.58 10.37
CA ALA A 135 9.38 -32.86 10.01
C ALA A 135 8.38 -32.15 10.94
N LEU A 136 8.64 -32.17 12.26
CA LEU A 136 7.82 -31.48 13.26
C LEU A 136 7.88 -29.95 13.09
N LEU A 137 9.06 -29.39 12.83
CA LEU A 137 9.23 -27.96 12.56
C LEU A 137 8.52 -27.53 11.28
N GLY A 138 8.58 -28.33 10.22
CA GLY A 138 7.85 -28.10 8.98
C GLY A 138 6.34 -28.11 9.20
N GLY A 139 5.81 -29.13 9.88
CA GLY A 139 4.39 -29.22 10.24
C GLY A 139 3.91 -28.05 11.11
N TYR A 140 4.69 -27.67 12.12
CA TYR A 140 4.37 -26.50 12.94
C TYR A 140 4.41 -25.20 12.13
N SER A 141 5.40 -25.02 11.25
CA SER A 141 5.53 -23.82 10.41
C SER A 141 4.32 -23.62 9.51
N PHE A 142 3.78 -24.72 8.95
CA PHE A 142 2.55 -24.69 8.17
C PHE A 142 1.33 -24.24 9.01
N LEU A 143 1.16 -24.82 10.21
CA LEU A 143 0.06 -24.45 11.11
C LEU A 143 0.20 -23.00 11.63
N PHE A 144 1.43 -22.56 11.91
CA PHE A 144 1.75 -21.20 12.31
C PHE A 144 1.33 -20.21 11.23
N ARG A 145 1.76 -20.42 9.98
CA ARG A 145 1.39 -19.58 8.84
C ARG A 145 -0.13 -19.47 8.72
N LYS A 146 -0.83 -20.60 8.65
CA LYS A 146 -2.30 -20.62 8.55
C LYS A 146 -3.00 -19.81 9.64
N LYS A 147 -2.52 -19.86 10.89
CA LYS A 147 -3.11 -19.10 12.01
C LYS A 147 -2.78 -17.60 11.94
N VAL A 148 -1.55 -17.26 11.58
CA VAL A 148 -1.14 -15.85 11.42
C VAL A 148 -1.87 -15.22 10.24
N ASP A 149 -1.98 -15.93 9.12
CA ASP A 149 -2.70 -15.46 7.93
C ASP A 149 -4.18 -15.20 8.24
N ALA A 150 -4.83 -16.11 8.97
CA ALA A 150 -6.21 -15.91 9.40
C ALA A 150 -6.36 -14.67 10.31
N ALA A 151 -5.47 -14.51 11.30
CA ALA A 151 -5.49 -13.35 12.19
C ALA A 151 -5.20 -12.04 11.44
N MET A 152 -4.30 -12.08 10.45
CA MET A 152 -3.97 -10.93 9.62
C MET A 152 -5.16 -10.53 8.73
N LYS A 153 -5.86 -11.49 8.13
CA LYS A 153 -7.09 -11.22 7.36
C LYS A 153 -8.18 -10.58 8.23
N THR A 154 -8.40 -11.07 9.44
CA THR A 154 -9.32 -10.44 10.40
C THR A 154 -8.91 -9.02 10.71
N TYR A 155 -7.63 -8.80 11.04
CA TYR A 155 -7.12 -7.45 11.31
C TYR A 155 -7.33 -6.51 10.13
N PHE A 156 -6.99 -6.94 8.90
CA PHE A 156 -7.16 -6.12 7.72
C PHE A 156 -8.62 -5.77 7.50
N LYS A 157 -9.52 -6.75 7.60
CA LYS A 157 -10.96 -6.51 7.51
C LYS A 157 -11.41 -5.45 8.52
N ASP A 158 -11.11 -5.64 9.80
CA ASP A 158 -11.55 -4.73 10.85
C ASP A 158 -10.92 -3.33 10.69
N PHE A 159 -9.64 -3.25 10.32
CA PHE A 159 -8.95 -1.99 10.01
C PHE A 159 -9.69 -1.20 8.94
N TYR A 160 -10.04 -1.85 7.83
CA TYR A 160 -10.72 -1.18 6.71
C TYR A 160 -12.18 -0.88 7.05
N ASP A 161 -12.89 -1.76 7.74
CA ASP A 161 -14.28 -1.52 8.17
C ASP A 161 -14.37 -0.24 9.03
N HIS A 162 -13.51 -0.12 10.05
CA HIS A 162 -13.47 1.06 10.91
C HIS A 162 -12.94 2.31 10.17
N THR A 163 -11.94 2.15 9.30
CA THR A 163 -11.44 3.26 8.48
C THR A 163 -12.53 3.81 7.57
N CYS A 164 -13.28 2.93 6.90
CA CYS A 164 -14.36 3.33 6.00
C CYS A 164 -15.50 4.01 6.74
N HIS A 165 -15.91 3.47 7.89
CA HIS A 165 -16.93 4.10 8.74
C HIS A 165 -16.51 5.51 9.20
N PHE A 166 -15.22 5.71 9.50
CA PHE A 166 -14.72 7.00 9.94
C PHE A 166 -14.57 8.03 8.80
N VAL A 167 -14.04 7.59 7.66
CA VAL A 167 -13.62 8.43 6.53
C VAL A 167 -14.79 8.86 5.64
N TYR A 168 -15.72 7.96 5.33
CA TYR A 168 -16.78 8.26 4.37
C TYR A 168 -18.00 8.89 5.07
N PRO A 169 -18.48 10.05 4.59
CA PRO A 169 -19.67 10.69 5.14
C PRO A 169 -20.95 9.93 4.76
N GLU A 170 -22.05 10.21 5.47
CA GLU A 170 -23.37 9.60 5.23
C GLU A 170 -23.91 9.83 3.80
N SER A 171 -23.43 10.86 3.10
CA SER A 171 -23.77 11.12 1.69
C SER A 171 -23.19 10.09 0.72
N VAL A 172 -22.26 9.25 1.16
CA VAL A 172 -21.74 8.10 0.40
C VAL A 172 -22.63 6.89 0.67
N GLU A 173 -23.37 6.48 -0.34
CA GLU A 173 -24.36 5.42 -0.25
C GLU A 173 -23.81 4.10 -0.80
N GLY A 174 -24.18 2.98 -0.16
CA GLY A 174 -23.91 1.64 -0.68
C GLY A 174 -22.43 1.33 -0.88
N LEU A 175 -21.56 1.78 0.04
CA LEU A 175 -20.14 1.42 0.05
C LEU A 175 -20.00 -0.10 0.19
N THR A 176 -19.48 -0.75 -0.83
CA THR A 176 -19.29 -2.21 -0.89
C THR A 176 -17.91 -2.56 -1.43
N GLY A 177 -17.35 -3.67 -0.94
CA GLY A 177 -16.03 -4.15 -1.31
C GLY A 177 -15.33 -4.79 -0.13
N THR A 178 -14.21 -5.45 -0.39
CA THR A 178 -13.38 -6.10 0.61
C THR A 178 -11.91 -5.73 0.43
N VAL A 179 -11.08 -6.00 1.43
CA VAL A 179 -9.64 -5.72 1.35
C VAL A 179 -8.95 -6.52 0.24
N ASP A 180 -9.47 -7.71 -0.05
CA ASP A 180 -8.89 -8.62 -1.04
C ASP A 180 -9.25 -8.21 -2.48
N ASP A 181 -10.33 -7.44 -2.66
CA ASP A 181 -10.77 -6.99 -3.98
C ASP A 181 -9.72 -6.08 -4.63
N LYS A 182 -9.52 -6.29 -5.93
CA LYS A 182 -8.49 -5.65 -6.74
C LYS A 182 -9.11 -4.73 -7.79
N LEU A 183 -8.53 -3.55 -7.94
CA LEU A 183 -8.77 -2.66 -9.06
C LEU A 183 -8.27 -3.33 -10.35
N PRO A 184 -9.11 -3.50 -11.38
CA PRO A 184 -8.66 -3.95 -12.70
C PRO A 184 -7.64 -2.95 -13.28
N GLN A 185 -6.56 -3.46 -13.86
CA GLN A 185 -5.49 -2.63 -14.42
C GLN A 185 -6.03 -1.70 -15.52
N GLU A 186 -6.97 -2.17 -16.33
CA GLU A 186 -7.61 -1.42 -17.40
C GLU A 186 -8.31 -0.17 -16.86
N THR A 187 -8.99 -0.28 -15.71
CA THR A 187 -9.67 0.85 -15.07
C THR A 187 -8.69 1.95 -14.63
N PHE A 188 -7.49 1.57 -14.19
CA PHE A 188 -6.43 2.55 -13.89
C PHE A 188 -5.93 3.23 -15.18
N MET A 189 -5.73 2.43 -16.23
CA MET A 189 -5.25 2.93 -17.54
C MET A 189 -6.24 3.87 -18.23
N GLU A 190 -7.54 3.70 -18.02
CA GLU A 190 -8.58 4.61 -18.54
C GLU A 190 -8.43 6.06 -18.07
N SER A 191 -7.72 6.30 -16.97
CA SER A 191 -7.43 7.66 -16.49
C SER A 191 -6.52 8.44 -17.42
N ASP A 192 -5.65 7.76 -18.18
CA ASP A 192 -4.61 8.39 -19.00
C ASP A 192 -3.75 9.41 -18.21
N ILE A 193 -3.59 9.22 -16.89
CA ILE A 193 -2.71 10.06 -16.04
C ILE A 193 -1.25 9.61 -16.20
N TYR A 194 -1.06 8.29 -16.26
CA TYR A 194 0.23 7.63 -16.34
C TYR A 194 0.34 6.72 -17.56
N LYS A 195 1.47 6.80 -18.27
CA LYS A 195 1.83 5.94 -19.41
C LYS A 195 2.87 4.90 -19.01
N ASP A 196 3.05 3.89 -19.87
CA ASP A 196 4.03 2.81 -19.73
C ASP A 196 3.83 1.96 -18.46
N VAL A 197 2.61 1.92 -17.94
CA VAL A 197 2.25 1.10 -16.79
C VAL A 197 2.29 -0.37 -17.19
N VAL A 198 3.10 -1.15 -16.47
CA VAL A 198 3.23 -2.60 -16.69
C VAL A 198 2.51 -3.41 -15.63
N LYS A 199 2.31 -2.84 -14.44
CA LYS A 199 1.68 -3.51 -13.31
C LYS A 199 0.94 -2.51 -12.43
N VAL A 200 -0.27 -2.89 -12.02
CA VAL A 200 -1.03 -2.20 -10.97
C VAL A 200 -1.32 -3.19 -9.85
N GLY A 201 -0.72 -2.95 -8.68
CA GLY A 201 -1.08 -3.63 -7.44
C GLY A 201 -2.13 -2.81 -6.70
N SER A 202 -3.17 -3.44 -6.18
CA SER A 202 -4.21 -2.74 -5.43
C SER A 202 -4.78 -3.57 -4.28
N ARG A 203 -5.56 -2.94 -3.42
CA ARG A 203 -6.35 -3.56 -2.35
C ARG A 203 -7.48 -2.62 -1.94
N ALA A 204 -8.41 -3.13 -1.15
CA ALA A 204 -9.57 -2.36 -0.69
C ALA A 204 -10.29 -1.66 -1.84
N TYR A 205 -10.49 -2.38 -2.95
CA TYR A 205 -11.30 -1.91 -4.05
C TYR A 205 -12.76 -1.86 -3.59
N MET A 206 -13.30 -0.64 -3.51
CA MET A 206 -14.64 -0.39 -3.06
C MET A 206 -15.43 0.37 -4.11
N THR A 207 -16.72 0.09 -4.20
CA THR A 207 -17.67 0.84 -5.02
C THR A 207 -18.71 1.49 -4.13
N PHE A 208 -19.17 2.67 -4.52
CA PHE A 208 -20.21 3.42 -3.81
C PHE A 208 -21.00 4.29 -4.76
N THR A 209 -22.08 4.89 -4.26
CA THR A 209 -22.85 5.91 -4.95
C THR A 209 -22.74 7.23 -4.22
N TYR A 210 -22.53 8.32 -4.96
CA TYR A 210 -22.53 9.68 -4.42
C TYR A 210 -23.38 10.56 -5.34
N HIS A 211 -24.44 11.18 -4.79
CA HIS A 211 -25.44 11.93 -5.56
C HIS A 211 -25.92 11.22 -6.85
N GLY A 212 -26.21 9.92 -6.73
CA GLY A 212 -26.68 9.10 -7.86
C GLY A 212 -25.61 8.66 -8.87
N LYS A 213 -24.34 9.09 -8.70
CA LYS A 213 -23.22 8.65 -9.53
C LYS A 213 -22.52 7.46 -8.92
N LYS A 214 -22.24 6.45 -9.73
CA LYS A 214 -21.38 5.34 -9.33
C LYS A 214 -19.94 5.82 -9.25
N ALA A 215 -19.27 5.42 -8.20
CA ALA A 215 -17.88 5.69 -7.98
C ALA A 215 -17.17 4.43 -7.48
N LEU A 216 -15.86 4.43 -7.66
CA LEU A 216 -14.98 3.44 -7.08
C LEU A 216 -13.76 4.13 -6.46
N ILE A 217 -13.16 3.45 -5.51
CA ILE A 217 -11.90 3.83 -4.88
C ILE A 217 -11.07 2.59 -4.59
N ALA A 218 -9.76 2.68 -4.73
CA ALA A 218 -8.83 1.65 -4.29
C ALA A 218 -7.53 2.25 -3.76
N ASP A 219 -6.91 1.57 -2.81
CA ASP A 219 -5.49 1.76 -2.51
C ASP A 219 -4.70 1.07 -3.62
N CYS A 220 -3.85 1.80 -4.35
CA CYS A 220 -3.07 1.19 -5.41
C CYS A 220 -1.65 1.75 -5.55
N ALA A 221 -0.80 0.91 -6.15
CA ALA A 221 0.53 1.25 -6.59
C ALA A 221 0.69 0.83 -8.06
N ALA A 222 1.13 1.76 -8.90
CA ALA A 222 1.40 1.51 -10.31
C ALA A 222 2.90 1.55 -10.58
N GLN A 223 3.36 0.69 -11.49
CA GLN A 223 4.77 0.54 -11.82
C GLN A 223 4.99 0.53 -13.33
N LYS A 224 6.13 1.03 -13.78
CA LYS A 224 6.67 0.90 -15.14
C LYS A 224 7.96 0.09 -15.16
N LYS A 225 8.39 -0.32 -16.34
CA LYS A 225 9.70 -0.94 -16.54
C LYS A 225 10.80 0.13 -16.44
N GLY A 226 11.67 0.02 -15.45
CA GLY A 226 12.92 0.77 -15.37
C GLY A 226 14.07 0.02 -16.04
N ALA A 227 15.29 0.58 -15.94
CA ALA A 227 16.48 0.01 -16.57
C ALA A 227 16.94 -1.32 -15.95
N LYS A 228 16.78 -1.47 -14.62
CA LYS A 228 17.19 -2.66 -13.85
C LYS A 228 16.07 -3.31 -13.05
N ALA A 229 15.05 -2.54 -12.70
CA ALA A 229 13.93 -2.97 -11.87
C ALA A 229 12.66 -2.22 -12.26
N LEU A 230 11.52 -2.62 -11.69
CA LEU A 230 10.29 -1.86 -11.79
C LEU A 230 10.43 -0.52 -11.06
N GLU A 231 9.99 0.55 -11.70
CA GLU A 231 9.97 1.91 -11.13
C GLU A 231 8.52 2.28 -10.78
N THR A 232 8.35 2.87 -9.60
CA THR A 232 7.06 3.35 -9.13
C THR A 232 6.58 4.57 -9.92
N LEU A 233 5.34 4.51 -10.41
CA LEU A 233 4.64 5.61 -11.09
C LEU A 233 3.61 6.29 -10.20
N PHE A 234 2.99 5.54 -9.29
CA PHE A 234 1.95 6.03 -8.39
C PHE A 234 1.90 5.16 -7.15
N VAL A 235 1.67 5.77 -5.98
CA VAL A 235 1.30 5.09 -4.74
C VAL A 235 0.30 5.97 -4.01
N GLY A 236 -0.89 5.46 -3.76
CA GLY A 236 -1.93 6.26 -3.11
C GLY A 236 -3.33 5.71 -3.31
N LYS A 237 -4.31 6.61 -3.28
CA LYS A 237 -5.72 6.28 -3.50
C LYS A 237 -6.15 6.72 -4.89
N PHE A 238 -6.74 5.80 -5.64
CA PHE A 238 -7.27 6.06 -6.97
C PHE A 238 -8.79 6.03 -6.94
N LEU A 239 -9.43 7.08 -7.43
CA LEU A 239 -10.88 7.21 -7.52
C LEU A 239 -11.31 7.38 -8.97
N LYS A 240 -12.48 6.82 -9.30
CA LYS A 240 -13.18 7.08 -10.56
C LYS A 240 -14.64 7.37 -10.26
N PHE A 241 -15.16 8.43 -10.88
CA PHE A 241 -16.58 8.79 -10.87
C PHE A 241 -17.16 8.65 -12.28
N GLU A 242 -18.22 7.84 -12.40
CA GLU A 242 -18.96 7.68 -13.64
C GLU A 242 -19.90 8.87 -13.88
N GLY A 243 -20.21 9.17 -15.15
CA GLY A 243 -21.17 10.21 -15.52
C GLY A 243 -20.62 11.64 -15.57
N ILE A 244 -19.38 11.88 -15.14
CA ILE A 244 -18.67 13.15 -15.34
C ILE A 244 -17.67 12.96 -16.49
N THR A 245 -18.09 13.22 -17.72
CA THR A 245 -17.29 12.93 -18.92
C THR A 245 -17.10 14.16 -19.79
N SER A 246 -15.99 14.20 -20.53
CA SER A 246 -15.71 15.27 -21.49
C SER A 246 -14.93 14.74 -22.69
N LYS A 247 -15.33 15.18 -23.90
CA LYS A 247 -14.53 14.98 -25.12
C LYS A 247 -13.28 15.85 -25.15
N ASP A 248 -13.35 16.99 -24.45
CA ASP A 248 -12.24 17.91 -24.27
C ASP A 248 -11.50 17.52 -22.99
N GLU A 249 -10.41 16.77 -23.16
CA GLU A 249 -9.64 16.23 -22.04
C GLU A 249 -8.97 17.32 -21.21
N LEU A 250 -9.07 17.18 -19.89
CA LEU A 250 -8.44 18.03 -18.89
C LEU A 250 -7.55 17.19 -17.99
N LEU A 251 -6.31 17.62 -17.76
CA LEU A 251 -5.43 17.13 -16.70
C LEU A 251 -5.18 18.26 -15.72
N VAL A 252 -5.41 18.03 -14.44
CA VAL A 252 -4.98 18.92 -13.36
C VAL A 252 -3.96 18.16 -12.53
N TYR A 253 -2.83 18.79 -12.22
CA TYR A 253 -1.82 18.26 -11.32
C TYR A 253 -1.52 19.25 -10.22
N LEU A 254 -1.84 18.89 -8.97
CA LEU A 254 -1.41 19.59 -7.77
C LEU A 254 0.02 19.16 -7.44
N LYS A 255 0.94 20.13 -7.49
CA LYS A 255 2.37 19.90 -7.27
C LYS A 255 2.63 19.55 -5.81
N GLY A 256 3.35 18.45 -5.63
CA GLY A 256 3.77 17.98 -4.32
C GLY A 256 5.21 18.31 -3.94
N ASN A 257 5.66 17.60 -2.91
CA ASN A 257 7.04 17.66 -2.43
C ASN A 257 7.98 16.78 -3.30
N LYS A 258 9.23 16.55 -2.87
CA LYS A 258 10.23 15.77 -3.62
C LYS A 258 9.86 14.30 -3.86
N ARG A 259 8.89 13.75 -3.11
CA ARG A 259 8.36 12.40 -3.28
C ARG A 259 7.16 12.33 -4.24
N ALA A 260 6.70 13.47 -4.75
CA ALA A 260 5.61 13.52 -5.71
C ALA A 260 5.95 12.75 -6.99
N LEU A 261 4.94 12.08 -7.55
CA LEU A 261 5.03 11.27 -8.75
C LEU A 261 4.10 11.89 -9.81
N PRO A 262 4.60 12.94 -10.51
CA PRO A 262 3.77 13.71 -11.43
C PRO A 262 3.26 12.86 -12.60
N PRO A 263 2.11 13.22 -13.18
CA PRO A 263 1.62 12.57 -14.39
C PRO A 263 2.65 12.68 -15.51
N ASN A 264 2.81 11.59 -16.26
CA ASN A 264 3.76 11.50 -17.36
C ASN A 264 3.10 11.34 -18.73
N THR A 265 1.76 11.25 -18.78
CA THR A 265 0.99 11.29 -20.02
C THR A 265 0.60 12.73 -20.37
N LEU A 266 1.48 13.40 -21.11
CA LEU A 266 1.26 14.79 -21.55
C LEU A 266 1.07 14.92 -23.08
N HIS A 267 1.26 13.83 -23.83
CA HIS A 267 1.19 13.88 -25.29
C HIS A 267 -0.20 14.31 -25.75
N GLY A 268 -0.26 15.29 -26.67
CA GLY A 268 -1.52 15.82 -27.20
C GLY A 268 -2.22 16.85 -26.31
N ARG A 269 -1.74 17.09 -25.06
CA ARG A 269 -2.32 18.09 -24.16
C ARG A 269 -1.52 19.39 -24.23
N GLN A 270 -2.23 20.53 -24.29
CA GLN A 270 -1.61 21.85 -24.27
C GLN A 270 -1.55 22.37 -22.83
N LEU A 271 -0.50 23.11 -22.49
CA LEU A 271 -0.42 23.80 -21.21
C LEU A 271 -1.47 24.93 -21.18
N LEU A 272 -2.41 24.84 -20.23
CA LEU A 272 -3.45 25.85 -20.04
C LEU A 272 -3.07 26.85 -18.94
N GLU A 273 -2.46 26.36 -17.87
CA GLU A 273 -2.08 27.13 -16.69
C GLU A 273 -0.88 26.48 -16.00
N ASP A 274 0.09 27.28 -15.53
CA ASP A 274 1.21 26.84 -14.70
C ASP A 274 1.38 27.83 -13.55
N SER A 275 1.22 27.32 -12.33
CA SER A 275 1.36 28.08 -11.08
C SER A 275 2.32 27.36 -10.13
N LYS A 276 2.65 27.99 -9.00
CA LYS A 276 3.54 27.39 -8.00
C LYS A 276 2.98 26.07 -7.44
N SER A 277 1.67 25.99 -7.23
CA SER A 277 1.00 24.85 -6.58
C SER A 277 0.33 23.88 -7.54
N MET A 278 0.08 24.28 -8.79
CA MET A 278 -0.72 23.49 -9.73
C MET A 278 -0.32 23.74 -11.18
N VAL A 279 -0.38 22.69 -12.01
CA VAL A 279 -0.33 22.80 -13.47
C VAL A 279 -1.60 22.20 -14.07
N ILE A 280 -2.09 22.81 -15.13
CA ILE A 280 -3.26 22.34 -15.86
C ILE A 280 -2.93 22.17 -17.33
N TYR A 281 -3.20 20.98 -17.85
CA TYR A 281 -3.12 20.65 -19.27
C TYR A 281 -4.50 20.32 -19.83
N GLY A 282 -4.68 20.48 -21.13
CA GLY A 282 -5.89 20.00 -21.80
C GLY A 282 -6.01 20.48 -23.24
N SER A 283 -7.16 20.22 -23.84
CA SER A 283 -7.51 20.84 -25.12
C SER A 283 -7.78 22.35 -24.92
N GLY A 284 -7.69 23.15 -25.98
CA GLY A 284 -8.03 24.59 -25.89
C GLY A 284 -9.46 24.85 -25.38
N LYS A 285 -10.39 23.91 -25.62
CA LYS A 285 -11.79 23.96 -25.15
C LYS A 285 -11.96 23.41 -23.73
N ALA A 286 -11.01 22.60 -23.22
CA ALA A 286 -11.04 22.05 -21.87
C ALA A 286 -11.02 23.15 -20.78
N ARG A 287 -10.54 24.37 -21.09
CA ARG A 287 -10.64 25.54 -20.19
C ARG A 287 -12.06 25.77 -19.67
N SER A 288 -13.06 25.42 -20.46
CA SER A 288 -14.47 25.58 -20.08
C SER A 288 -14.89 24.65 -18.92
N LEU A 289 -14.15 23.57 -18.64
CA LEU A 289 -14.32 22.71 -17.46
C LEU A 289 -13.87 23.42 -16.16
N LEU A 290 -12.96 24.38 -16.25
CA LEU A 290 -12.37 25.08 -15.10
C LEU A 290 -13.24 26.28 -14.69
N THR A 291 -14.49 26.00 -14.30
CA THR A 291 -15.42 27.02 -13.80
C THR A 291 -14.89 27.65 -12.51
N LYS A 292 -15.50 28.77 -12.09
CA LYS A 292 -15.16 29.40 -10.81
C LYS A 292 -15.29 28.41 -9.64
N LYS A 293 -16.36 27.60 -9.61
CA LYS A 293 -16.60 26.60 -8.56
C LYS A 293 -15.55 25.49 -8.57
N VAL A 294 -15.19 24.97 -9.75
CA VAL A 294 -14.14 23.95 -9.87
C VAL A 294 -12.80 24.49 -9.37
N ARG A 295 -12.46 25.73 -9.73
CA ARG A 295 -11.23 26.40 -9.26
C ARG A 295 -11.24 26.63 -7.75
N GLU A 296 -12.36 27.08 -7.20
CA GLU A 296 -12.55 27.27 -5.76
C GLU A 296 -12.43 25.93 -5.01
N ALA A 297 -12.94 24.83 -5.58
CA ALA A 297 -12.81 23.50 -4.99
C ALA A 297 -11.36 22.97 -5.07
N LEU A 298 -10.70 23.11 -6.22
CA LEU A 298 -9.28 22.73 -6.40
C LEU A 298 -8.36 23.50 -5.43
N ALA A 299 -8.65 24.77 -5.17
CA ALA A 299 -7.86 25.61 -4.27
C ALA A 299 -7.94 25.21 -2.77
N LYS A 300 -8.87 24.30 -2.39
CA LYS A 300 -8.97 23.79 -1.01
C LYS A 300 -8.00 22.65 -0.70
N PHE A 301 -7.34 22.11 -1.72
CA PHE A 301 -6.35 21.06 -1.55
C PHE A 301 -4.98 21.67 -1.26
N ASP A 302 -4.38 21.25 -0.15
CA ASP A 302 -3.04 21.63 0.27
C ASP A 302 -2.17 20.38 0.41
N THR A 303 -1.14 20.27 -0.43
CA THR A 303 -0.15 19.20 -0.31
C THR A 303 0.69 19.41 0.96
N ASN A 304 1.04 18.31 1.62
CA ASN A 304 1.73 18.32 2.89
C ASN A 304 2.64 17.09 3.04
N LYS A 305 3.01 16.74 4.28
CA LYS A 305 3.85 15.57 4.54
C LYS A 305 3.09 14.26 4.31
N THR A 306 1.78 14.20 4.48
CA THR A 306 0.97 12.99 4.31
C THR A 306 0.31 12.92 2.93
N PHE A 307 -0.38 13.99 2.51
CA PHE A 307 -0.97 14.11 1.17
C PHE A 307 0.06 14.74 0.23
N ILE A 308 0.73 13.92 -0.57
CA ILE A 308 1.95 14.30 -1.28
C ILE A 308 1.61 15.14 -2.51
N ASP A 309 0.74 14.64 -3.37
CA ASP A 309 0.35 15.24 -4.64
C ASP A 309 -1.02 14.72 -5.10
N MET A 310 -1.56 15.30 -6.17
CA MET A 310 -2.79 14.82 -6.79
C MET A 310 -2.79 15.07 -8.27
N ALA A 311 -3.13 14.06 -9.05
CA ALA A 311 -3.49 14.20 -10.45
C ALA A 311 -4.97 13.91 -10.64
N LEU A 312 -5.64 14.73 -11.43
CA LEU A 312 -7.04 14.56 -11.79
C LEU A 312 -7.19 14.68 -13.29
N THR A 313 -8.00 13.83 -13.89
CA THR A 313 -8.34 13.90 -15.30
C THR A 313 -9.85 13.87 -15.51
N VAL A 314 -10.34 14.59 -16.51
CA VAL A 314 -11.71 14.43 -17.01
C VAL A 314 -11.61 14.12 -18.50
N ASN A 315 -12.06 12.93 -18.88
CA ASN A 315 -12.05 12.46 -20.27
C ASN A 315 -13.39 11.76 -20.62
N GLU A 316 -13.46 11.08 -21.76
CA GLU A 316 -14.70 10.42 -22.21
C GLU A 316 -15.12 9.23 -21.32
N LYS A 317 -14.21 8.71 -20.50
CA LYS A 317 -14.45 7.55 -19.62
C LYS A 317 -14.90 7.94 -18.21
N GLY A 318 -14.65 9.17 -17.79
CA GLY A 318 -15.07 9.66 -16.48
C GLY A 318 -14.16 10.75 -15.91
N LEU A 319 -14.41 11.04 -14.64
CA LEU A 319 -13.53 11.81 -13.77
C LEU A 319 -12.67 10.81 -12.99
N PHE A 320 -11.36 10.92 -13.11
CA PHE A 320 -10.41 10.09 -12.36
C PHE A 320 -9.52 10.97 -11.50
N ILE A 321 -9.21 10.48 -10.30
CA ILE A 321 -8.42 11.21 -9.31
C ILE A 321 -7.40 10.23 -8.72
N ALA A 322 -6.12 10.54 -8.90
CA ALA A 322 -4.99 9.84 -8.32
C ALA A 322 -4.40 10.70 -7.21
N MET A 323 -4.62 10.31 -5.96
CA MET A 323 -4.17 11.03 -4.77
C MET A 323 -2.95 10.33 -4.19
N GLY A 324 -1.78 10.96 -4.29
CA GLY A 324 -0.54 10.41 -3.76
C GLY A 324 -0.45 10.62 -2.25
N TYR A 325 -0.13 9.55 -1.53
CA TYR A 325 -0.04 9.56 -0.08
C TYR A 325 1.24 8.92 0.42
N GLU A 326 1.64 9.32 1.61
CA GLU A 326 2.74 8.69 2.34
C GLU A 326 2.45 7.28 2.83
N ASP A 327 3.54 6.57 3.11
CA ASP A 327 3.51 5.21 3.64
C ASP A 327 2.79 5.13 4.99
N ASP A 328 2.79 6.20 5.79
CA ASP A 328 2.06 6.28 7.06
C ASP A 328 0.54 6.13 6.90
N LEU A 329 -0.01 6.42 5.72
CA LEU A 329 -1.40 6.10 5.37
C LEU A 329 -1.51 4.82 4.54
N MET A 330 -0.56 4.59 3.64
CA MET A 330 -0.62 3.50 2.67
C MET A 330 -0.11 2.15 3.19
N VAL A 331 0.49 2.08 4.38
CA VAL A 331 0.99 0.85 5.00
C VAL A 331 0.23 0.59 6.30
N LEU A 332 -0.35 -0.61 6.44
CA LEU A 332 -1.05 -0.99 7.65
C LEU A 332 -0.03 -1.21 8.78
N PRO A 333 -0.19 -0.57 9.95
CA PRO A 333 0.71 -0.79 11.07
C PRO A 333 0.51 -2.20 11.61
N LEU A 334 1.60 -2.93 11.88
CA LEU A 334 1.53 -4.27 12.46
C LEU A 334 2.12 -4.28 13.88
N ASP A 335 3.34 -3.75 14.00
CA ASP A 335 4.17 -3.81 15.20
C ASP A 335 4.18 -2.50 16.01
N LYS A 336 3.99 -1.37 15.33
CA LYS A 336 3.92 -0.02 15.91
C LYS A 336 2.47 0.40 16.20
N PRO A 337 2.24 1.28 17.20
CA PRO A 337 0.92 1.86 17.42
C PRO A 337 0.38 2.57 16.18
N PHE A 338 -0.93 2.46 15.94
CA PHE A 338 -1.62 3.16 14.88
C PHE A 338 -1.59 4.67 15.12
N ASN A 339 -1.04 5.42 14.16
CA ASN A 339 -1.09 6.88 14.11
C ASN A 339 -2.42 7.31 13.47
N PRO A 340 -3.31 8.02 14.20
CA PRO A 340 -4.60 8.41 13.65
C PRO A 340 -4.54 9.61 12.67
N GLN A 341 -3.46 10.40 12.70
CA GLN A 341 -3.38 11.66 11.94
C GLN A 341 -3.53 11.47 10.42
N PRO A 342 -2.86 10.48 9.78
CA PRO A 342 -3.04 10.25 8.36
C PRO A 342 -4.48 9.87 7.97
N THR A 343 -5.18 9.09 8.81
CA THR A 343 -6.57 8.72 8.58
C THR A 343 -7.52 9.91 8.74
N ILE A 344 -7.23 10.82 9.69
CA ILE A 344 -7.95 12.09 9.85
C ILE A 344 -7.75 12.97 8.60
N GLN A 345 -6.51 13.12 8.13
CA GLN A 345 -6.20 13.85 6.91
C GLN A 345 -6.94 13.26 5.70
N ASN A 346 -6.95 11.93 5.56
CA ASN A 346 -7.67 11.23 4.49
C ASN A 346 -9.18 11.53 4.52
N LYS A 347 -9.80 11.61 5.70
CA LYS A 347 -11.22 12.02 5.82
C LYS A 347 -11.45 13.40 5.21
N GLU A 348 -10.64 14.38 5.61
CA GLU A 348 -10.74 15.75 5.08
C GLU A 348 -10.51 15.79 3.57
N ASP A 349 -9.57 14.99 3.06
CA ASP A 349 -9.25 14.97 1.64
C ASP A 349 -10.34 14.28 0.80
N ILE A 350 -10.99 13.24 1.33
CA ILE A 350 -12.19 12.64 0.70
C ILE A 350 -13.34 13.64 0.67
N GLU A 351 -13.60 14.38 1.75
CA GLU A 351 -14.62 15.43 1.74
C GLU A 351 -14.32 16.51 0.68
N LYS A 352 -13.06 16.91 0.51
CA LYS A 352 -12.66 17.85 -0.57
C LYS A 352 -12.89 17.25 -1.95
N VAL A 353 -12.62 15.96 -2.14
CA VAL A 353 -12.88 15.25 -3.40
C VAL A 353 -14.38 15.24 -3.73
N LEU A 354 -15.23 14.91 -2.76
CA LEU A 354 -16.69 14.90 -2.97
C LEU A 354 -17.21 16.30 -3.34
N ASN A 355 -16.73 17.35 -2.65
CA ASN A 355 -17.05 18.74 -3.02
C ASN A 355 -16.54 19.12 -4.42
N LEU A 356 -15.41 18.57 -4.87
CA LEU A 356 -14.89 18.79 -6.21
C LEU A 356 -15.75 18.11 -7.27
N VAL A 357 -16.26 16.90 -6.98
CA VAL A 357 -17.21 16.18 -7.83
C VAL A 357 -18.49 17.01 -8.04
N ASP A 358 -19.06 17.58 -6.97
CA ASP A 358 -20.23 18.46 -7.05
C ASP A 358 -19.96 19.71 -7.91
N ALA A 359 -18.75 20.27 -7.80
CA ALA A 359 -18.35 21.44 -8.59
C ALA A 359 -18.27 21.15 -10.10
N PHE A 360 -17.91 19.91 -10.48
CA PHE A 360 -17.96 19.47 -11.87
C PHE A 360 -19.40 19.19 -12.32
N GLU A 361 -20.25 18.61 -11.48
CA GLU A 361 -21.63 18.24 -11.81
C GLU A 361 -22.52 19.42 -12.18
N LEU A 362 -22.47 20.52 -11.42
CA LEU A 362 -23.27 21.73 -11.67
C LEU A 362 -23.07 22.30 -13.08
N ARG A 363 -22.02 21.88 -13.78
CA ARG A 363 -21.78 22.25 -15.18
C ARG A 363 -22.53 21.36 -16.18
N PHE A 364 -22.71 20.08 -15.87
CA PHE A 364 -23.28 19.10 -16.79
C PHE A 364 -24.81 19.12 -16.79
N GLU A 365 -25.44 19.62 -15.73
CA GLU A 365 -26.89 19.87 -15.71
C GLU A 365 -27.30 21.13 -16.50
N ASP A 366 -26.38 22.09 -16.67
CA ASP A 366 -26.60 23.36 -17.39
C ASP A 366 -26.46 23.23 -18.94
N ARG A 367 -26.43 22.01 -19.48
CA ARG A 367 -26.33 21.70 -20.92
C ARG A 367 -27.45 20.78 -21.36
#